data_AF-A0A7T0M4K7-F1
#
_entry.id   AF-A0A7T0M4K7-F1
#
_cell.length_a   1.000
_cell.length_b   1.000
_cell.length_c   1.000
_cell.angle_alpha   90.00
_cell.angle_beta   90.00
_cell.angle_gamma   90.00
#
_symmetry.space_group_name_H-M   'P 1'
#
loop_
_entity.id
_entity.type
_entity.pdbx_description
1 polymer ?
#
loop_
_entity_poly.entity_id
_entity_poly.type
_entity_poly.pdbx_seq_one_letter_code
_entity_poly.pdbx_strand_id
1 'polypeptide(L)'
;MVLSELNIMVIIFVLFLASILINVTTALHLLLTAEMLWIILYILSLYVGYIYNNLNILSLTFFLLILSAVEFSIGLVLMLIQHIIYRSINLNLNTLSSLKYYNKYSNRLKFNKTLY
;
A
#
# COMPACT_ATOMS: atom_id res chain seq x y z
N MET A 1 10.20 -20.35 31.17
CA MET A 1 11.09 -19.66 30.21
C MET A 1 10.40 -19.45 28.86
N VAL A 2 9.88 -20.51 28.24
CA VAL A 2 9.19 -20.40 26.94
C VAL A 2 8.01 -19.41 26.93
N LEU A 3 7.18 -19.39 27.98
CA LEU A 3 6.00 -18.51 28.01
C LEU A 3 6.37 -17.01 28.06
N SER A 4 7.48 -16.66 28.73
CA SER A 4 7.95 -15.27 28.78
C SER A 4 8.57 -14.82 27.46
N GLU A 5 9.29 -15.71 26.77
CA GLU A 5 9.87 -15.43 25.44
C GLU A 5 8.77 -15.23 24.38
N LEU A 6 7.73 -16.04 24.44
CA LEU A 6 6.57 -15.95 23.55
C LEU A 6 5.80 -14.64 23.76
N ASN A 7 5.63 -14.19 25.00
CA ASN A 7 5.05 -12.89 25.30
C ASN A 7 5.88 -11.73 24.72
N ILE A 8 7.20 -11.79 24.80
CA ILE A 8 8.07 -10.75 24.23
C ILE A 8 7.93 -10.70 22.71
N MET A 9 7.90 -11.84 22.02
CA MET A 9 7.65 -11.94 20.58
C MET A 9 6.29 -11.35 20.19
N VAL A 10 5.23 -11.61 20.96
CA VAL A 10 3.90 -11.02 20.74
C VAL A 10 3.91 -9.51 20.95
N ILE A 11 4.62 -9.00 21.97
CA ILE A 11 4.75 -7.55 22.18
C ILE A 11 5.45 -6.89 20.99
N ILE A 12 6.54 -7.49 20.48
CA ILE A 12 7.24 -6.99 19.28
C ILE A 12 6.28 -6.95 18.08
N PHE A 13 5.48 -7.99 17.87
CA PHE A 13 4.47 -8.01 16.81
C PHE A 13 3.46 -6.87 16.96
N VAL A 14 2.94 -6.63 18.16
CA VAL A 14 2.01 -5.52 18.44
C VAL A 14 2.65 -4.16 18.18
N LEU A 15 3.94 -3.98 18.51
CA LEU A 15 4.66 -2.74 18.22
C LEU A 15 4.80 -2.48 16.71
N PHE A 16 5.10 -3.52 15.92
CA PHE A 16 5.13 -3.41 14.46
C PHE A 16 3.73 -3.10 13.90
N LEU A 17 2.68 -3.71 14.45
CA LEU A 17 1.31 -3.40 14.04
C LEU A 17 0.94 -1.94 14.36
N ALA A 18 1.33 -1.42 15.52
CA ALA A 18 1.16 -0.01 15.87
C ALA A 18 1.92 0.93 14.93
N SER A 19 3.09 0.53 14.42
CA SER A 19 3.87 1.35 13.49
C SER A 19 3.16 1.62 12.16
N ILE A 20 2.33 0.68 11.68
CA ILE A 20 1.50 0.82 10.48
C ILE A 20 0.48 1.95 10.65
N LEU A 21 -0.04 2.16 11.85
CA LEU A 21 -1.05 3.18 12.12
C LEU A 21 -0.47 4.59 12.23
N ILE A 22 0.80 4.72 12.63
CA ILE A 22 1.37 6.01 13.03
C ILE A 22 2.15 6.68 11.90
N ASN A 23 2.86 5.92 11.06
CA ASN A 23 3.87 6.52 10.18
C ASN A 23 3.84 5.99 8.73
N VAL A 24 2.66 5.97 8.12
CA VAL A 24 2.52 5.62 6.70
C VAL A 24 2.33 6.88 5.87
N THR A 25 3.34 7.22 5.07
CA THR A 25 3.32 8.38 4.17
C THR A 25 3.05 8.01 2.72
N THR A 26 3.41 6.79 2.30
CA THR A 26 3.25 6.31 0.93
C THR A 26 2.67 4.90 0.90
N ALA A 27 1.94 4.56 -0.17
CA ALA A 27 1.38 3.22 -0.36
C ALA A 27 2.48 2.12 -0.41
N LEU A 28 3.63 2.44 -1.01
CA LEU A 28 4.79 1.53 -1.03
C LEU A 28 5.34 1.28 0.37
N HIS A 29 5.44 2.33 1.20
CA HIS A 29 5.88 2.17 2.59
C HIS A 29 4.89 1.30 3.37
N LEU A 30 3.58 1.49 3.20
CA LEU A 30 2.55 0.65 3.82
C LEU A 30 2.74 -0.83 3.46
N LEU A 31 2.90 -1.10 2.17
CA LEU A 31 3.03 -2.45 1.63
C LEU A 31 4.30 -3.14 2.13
N LEU A 32 5.44 -2.45 2.16
CA LEU A 32 6.67 -2.99 2.74
C LEU A 32 6.56 -3.23 4.25
N THR A 33 5.86 -2.35 4.99
CA THR A 33 5.62 -2.58 6.43
C THR A 33 4.69 -3.77 6.68
N ALA A 34 3.74 -4.05 5.77
CA ALA A 34 2.90 -5.24 5.83
C ALA A 34 3.71 -6.53 5.61
N GLU A 35 4.65 -6.54 4.66
CA GLU A 35 5.56 -7.69 4.45
C GLU A 35 6.41 -8.00 5.68
N MET A 36 6.91 -6.97 6.37
CA MET A 36 7.65 -7.17 7.62
C MET A 36 6.76 -7.82 8.70
N LEU A 37 5.47 -7.51 8.72
CA LEU A 37 4.51 -8.12 9.64
C LEU A 37 4.26 -9.61 9.31
N TRP A 38 4.16 -9.96 8.03
CA TRP A 38 4.09 -11.36 7.59
C TRP A 38 5.31 -12.17 8.02
N ILE A 39 6.52 -11.61 7.87
CA ILE A 39 7.77 -12.27 8.28
C ILE A 39 7.79 -12.53 9.79
N ILE A 40 7.37 -11.55 10.61
CA ILE A 40 7.31 -11.73 12.07
C ILE A 40 6.27 -12.80 12.44
N LEU A 41 5.12 -12.81 11.78
CA LEU A 41 4.08 -13.82 12.01
C LEU A 41 4.55 -15.23 11.60
N TYR A 42 5.31 -15.33 10.52
CA TYR A 42 5.96 -16.58 10.10
C TYR A 42 6.93 -17.09 11.17
N ILE A 43 7.82 -16.24 11.69
CA ILE A 43 8.79 -16.64 12.73
C ILE A 43 8.05 -17.09 14.00
N LEU A 44 7.00 -16.37 14.40
CA LEU A 44 6.22 -16.68 15.59
C LEU A 44 5.49 -18.02 15.45
N SER A 45 4.81 -18.25 14.31
CA SER A 45 4.10 -19.50 14.05
C SER A 45 5.04 -20.70 13.96
N LEU A 46 6.23 -20.52 13.38
CA LEU A 46 7.27 -21.57 13.33
C LEU A 46 7.76 -21.91 14.74
N TYR A 47 8.07 -20.90 15.56
CA TYR A 47 8.52 -21.09 16.94
C TYR A 47 7.47 -21.84 17.78
N VAL A 48 6.20 -21.45 17.68
CA VAL A 48 5.08 -22.16 18.35
C VAL A 48 4.95 -23.59 17.85
N GLY A 49 4.98 -23.80 16.52
CA GLY A 49 4.89 -25.14 15.93
C GLY A 49 5.99 -26.07 16.40
N TYR A 50 7.21 -25.55 16.54
CA TYR A 50 8.36 -26.29 17.04
C TYR A 50 8.23 -26.67 18.53
N ILE A 51 7.85 -25.72 19.40
CA ILE A 51 7.71 -25.98 20.84
C ILE A 51 6.64 -27.02 21.15
N TYR A 52 5.49 -26.92 20.48
CA TYR A 52 4.36 -27.80 20.75
C TYR A 52 4.39 -29.06 19.88
N ASN A 53 5.44 -29.27 19.07
CA ASN A 53 5.56 -30.39 18.11
C ASN A 53 4.30 -30.57 17.25
N ASN A 54 3.64 -29.47 16.88
CA ASN A 54 2.38 -29.52 16.17
C ASN A 54 2.58 -29.32 14.67
N LEU A 55 2.54 -30.42 13.92
CA LEU A 55 2.70 -30.43 12.45
C LEU A 55 1.65 -29.58 11.74
N ASN A 56 0.44 -29.44 12.28
CA ASN A 56 -0.60 -28.61 11.66
C ASN A 56 -0.20 -27.13 11.69
N ILE A 57 0.34 -26.64 12.81
CA ILE A 57 0.85 -25.26 12.93
C ILE A 57 2.07 -25.07 12.02
N LEU A 58 2.94 -26.07 11.93
CA LEU A 58 4.08 -26.01 11.02
C LEU A 58 3.63 -25.92 9.56
N SER A 59 2.59 -26.67 9.16
CA SER A 59 2.02 -26.60 7.81
C SER A 59 1.38 -25.23 7.50
N LEU A 60 0.81 -24.57 8.52
CA LEU A 60 0.24 -23.22 8.40
C LEU A 60 1.30 -22.21 7.96
N THR A 61 2.56 -22.37 8.38
CA THR A 61 3.65 -21.44 8.03
C THR A 61 3.89 -21.37 6.51
N PHE A 62 3.71 -22.48 5.78
CA PHE A 62 3.78 -22.49 4.32
C PHE A 62 2.59 -21.75 3.69
N PHE A 63 1.39 -21.90 4.25
CA PHE A 63 0.23 -21.14 3.80
C PHE A 63 0.39 -19.64 4.04
N LEU A 64 0.99 -19.23 5.16
CA LEU A 64 1.27 -17.81 5.43
C LEU A 64 2.19 -17.20 4.37
N LEU A 65 3.23 -17.91 3.93
CA LEU A 65 4.13 -17.42 2.87
C LEU A 65 3.44 -17.30 1.51
N ILE A 66 2.52 -18.22 1.19
CA ILE A 66 1.73 -18.14 -0.04
C ILE A 66 0.77 -16.94 0.02
N LEU A 67 0.09 -16.76 1.16
CA LEU A 67 -0.81 -15.62 1.35
C LEU A 67 -0.07 -14.29 1.31
N SER A 68 1.13 -14.19 1.90
CA SER A 68 1.94 -12.97 1.82
C SER A 68 2.35 -12.65 0.38
N ALA A 69 2.79 -13.65 -0.40
CA ALA A 69 3.13 -13.44 -1.80
C ALA A 69 1.92 -12.99 -2.65
N VAL A 70 0.74 -13.54 -2.36
CA VAL A 70 -0.52 -13.12 -3.02
C VAL A 70 -0.90 -11.70 -2.64
N GLU A 71 -0.84 -11.34 -1.36
CA GLU A 71 -1.10 -9.98 -0.89
C GLU A 71 -0.15 -8.97 -1.53
N PHE A 72 1.15 -9.25 -1.52
CA PHE A 72 2.18 -8.43 -2.15
C PHE A 72 1.86 -8.18 -3.63
N SER A 73 1.49 -9.25 -4.36
CA SER A 73 1.16 -9.19 -5.78
C SER A 73 -0.07 -8.31 -6.04
N ILE A 74 -1.13 -8.48 -5.26
CA ILE A 74 -2.35 -7.67 -5.37
C ILE A 74 -2.07 -6.21 -4.99
N GLY A 75 -1.28 -5.98 -3.94
CA GLY A 75 -0.91 -4.64 -3.50
C GLY A 75 -0.14 -3.85 -4.55
N LEU A 76 0.78 -4.49 -5.29
CA LEU A 76 1.47 -3.87 -6.42
C LEU A 76 0.52 -3.50 -7.56
N VAL A 77 -0.44 -4.37 -7.90
CA VAL A 77 -1.45 -4.09 -8.92
C VAL A 77 -2.33 -2.90 -8.51
N LEU A 78 -2.77 -2.84 -7.25
CA LEU A 78 -3.54 -1.71 -6.73
C LEU A 78 -2.75 -0.40 -6.78
N MET A 79 -1.45 -0.42 -6.44
CA MET A 79 -0.57 0.74 -6.57
C MET A 79 -0.48 1.24 -8.02
N LEU A 80 -0.37 0.34 -8.99
CA LEU A 80 -0.33 0.70 -10.41
C LEU A 80 -1.65 1.37 -10.85
N ILE A 81 -2.78 0.81 -10.44
CA ILE A 81 -4.10 1.37 -10.72
C ILE A 81 -4.22 2.77 -10.11
N GLN A 82 -3.81 2.96 -8.85
CA GLN A 82 -3.82 4.27 -8.19
C GLN A 82 -2.98 5.29 -8.98
N HIS A 83 -1.79 4.90 -9.44
CA HIS A 83 -0.92 5.79 -10.22
C HIS A 83 -1.57 6.21 -11.56
N ILE A 84 -2.21 5.27 -12.27
CA ILE A 84 -2.90 5.56 -13.54
C ILE A 84 -4.07 6.52 -13.32
N ILE A 85 -4.88 6.29 -12.28
CA ILE A 85 -6.02 7.16 -11.92
C ILE A 85 -5.54 8.56 -11.55
N TYR A 86 -4.50 8.68 -10.72
CA TYR A 86 -3.98 9.99 -10.33
C TYR A 86 -3.46 10.77 -11.54
N ARG A 87 -2.74 10.10 -12.44
CA ARG A 87 -2.26 10.70 -13.69
C ARG A 87 -3.40 11.14 -14.61
N SER A 88 -4.45 10.34 -14.75
CA SER A 88 -5.58 10.67 -15.63
C SER A 88 -6.38 11.88 -15.13
N ILE A 89 -6.60 11.98 -13.82
CA ILE A 89 -7.25 13.14 -13.19
C ILE A 89 -6.41 14.42 -13.43
N ASN A 90 -5.09 14.34 -13.25
CA ASN A 90 -4.20 15.47 -13.44
C ASN A 90 -4.19 15.97 -14.91
N LEU A 91 -4.24 15.05 -15.87
CA LEU A 91 -4.34 15.40 -17.30
C LEU A 91 -5.66 16.14 -17.62
N ASN A 92 -6.78 15.70 -17.06
CA ASN A 92 -8.08 16.33 -17.27
C ASN A 92 -8.11 17.79 -16.73
N LEU A 93 -7.52 18.02 -15.55
CA LEU A 93 -7.43 19.37 -14.96
C LEU A 93 -6.61 20.34 -15.83
N ASN A 94 -5.51 19.87 -16.42
CA ASN A 94 -4.69 20.67 -17.34
C ASN A 94 -5.41 20.98 -18.66
N THR A 95 -6.28 20.09 -19.15
CA THR A 95 -7.08 20.39 -20.35
C THR A 95 -8.11 21.49 -20.09
N LEU A 96 -8.74 21.51 -18.92
CA LEU A 96 -9.71 22.56 -18.55
C LEU A 96 -9.07 23.95 -18.44
N SER A 97 -7.84 24.05 -17.94
CA SER A 97 -7.10 25.32 -17.92
C SER A 97 -6.71 25.76 -19.32
N SER A 98 -6.20 24.86 -20.18
CA SER A 98 -5.85 25.18 -21.58
C SER A 98 -7.08 25.62 -22.41
N LEU A 99 -8.25 25.01 -22.22
CA LEU A 99 -9.50 25.41 -22.86
C LEU A 99 -9.99 26.78 -22.38
N LYS A 100 -9.80 27.10 -21.09
CA LYS A 100 -10.03 28.48 -20.57
C LYS A 100 -9.10 29.49 -21.24
N TYR A 101 -7.81 29.16 -21.43
CA TYR A 101 -6.86 30.03 -22.13
C TYR A 101 -7.24 30.22 -23.61
N TYR A 102 -7.62 29.14 -24.30
CA TYR A 102 -8.08 29.19 -25.69
C TYR A 102 -9.34 30.06 -25.84
N ASN A 103 -10.34 29.89 -24.98
CA ASN A 103 -11.56 30.69 -25.01
C ASN A 103 -11.29 32.19 -24.73
N LYS A 104 -10.36 32.50 -23.81
CA LYS A 104 -9.95 33.89 -23.57
C LYS A 104 -9.28 34.52 -24.80
N TYR A 105 -8.51 33.76 -25.55
CA TYR A 105 -7.86 34.22 -26.78
C TYR A 105 -8.86 34.38 -27.94
N SER A 106 -9.75 33.41 -28.12
CA SER A 106 -10.82 33.44 -29.13
C SER A 106 -11.76 34.63 -28.96
N ASN A 107 -12.13 34.96 -27.71
CA ASN A 107 -12.97 36.11 -27.43
C ASN A 107 -12.27 37.45 -27.75
N ARG A 108 -10.95 37.56 -27.60
CA ARG A 108 -10.20 38.76 -28.02
C ARG A 108 -10.18 38.95 -29.53
N LEU A 109 -10.06 37.87 -30.29
CA LEU A 109 -10.09 37.91 -31.76
C LEU A 109 -11.48 38.30 -32.30
N LYS A 110 -12.56 37.86 -31.64
CA LYS A 110 -13.93 38.25 -32.02
C LYS A 110 -14.20 39.74 -31.78
N PHE A 111 -13.75 40.30 -30.65
CA PHE A 111 -13.89 41.74 -30.35
C PHE A 111 -13.13 42.63 -31.33
N ASN A 112 -11.94 42.21 -31.78
CA ASN A 112 -11.19 42.98 -32.78
C ASN A 112 -11.82 42.93 -34.18
N LYS A 113 -12.59 41.89 -34.49
CA LYS A 113 -13.27 41.76 -35.79
C LYS A 113 -14.56 42.57 -35.89
N THR A 114 -15.16 42.94 -34.75
CA THR A 114 -16.37 43.78 -34.68
C THR A 114 -16.08 45.28 -34.66
N LEU A 115 -14.80 45.69 -34.60
CA LEU A 115 -14.37 47.09 -34.58
C LEU A 115 -13.86 47.60 -35.95
N TYR A 116 -14.05 46.82 -37.02
CA TYR A 116 -13.78 47.21 -38.41
C TYR A 116 -15.07 47.15 -39.23
#